data_AF-A0A7K2FID3-F1
#
_entry.id   AF-A0A7K2FID3-F1
#
_cell.length_a   1.000
_cell.length_b   1.000
_cell.length_c   1.000
_cell.angle_alpha   90.00
_cell.angle_beta   90.00
_cell.angle_gamma   90.00
#
_symmetry.space_group_name_H-M   'P 1'
#
loop_
_entity.id
_entity.type
_entity.pdbx_description
1 polymer ?
#
loop_
_entity_poly.entity_id
_entity_poly.type
_entity_poly.pdbx_seq_one_letter_code
_entity_poly.pdbx_strand_id
1 'polypeptide(L)' 'LTPSVLGQLIALYEHKVFVQGAVWNIDSFDQWGVELGKVLAKRIEPALTEGAQVPGLDPSTTALVAAYRSLKEVN' A
#
# COMPACT_ATOMS: atom_id res chain seq x y z
N LEU A 1 -22.96 21.99 9.64
CA LEU A 1 -22.89 20.88 8.68
C LEU A 1 -24.00 19.89 9.01
N THR A 2 -25.01 19.71 8.15
CA THR A 2 -26.07 18.72 8.35
C THR A 2 -25.74 17.44 7.56
N PRO A 3 -26.38 16.28 7.85
CA PRO A 3 -26.15 15.05 7.08
C PRO A 3 -26.37 15.23 5.57
N SER A 4 -27.41 15.98 5.17
CA SER A 4 -27.68 16.28 3.76
C SER A 4 -26.57 17.11 3.11
N VAL A 5 -26.08 18.16 3.80
CA VAL A 5 -25.00 19.00 3.28
C VAL A 5 -23.68 18.22 3.21
N LEU A 6 -23.39 17.36 4.18
CA LEU A 6 -22.22 16.48 4.12
C LEU A 6 -22.29 15.53 2.93
N GLY A 7 -23.44 14.90 2.68
CA GLY A 7 -23.63 14.02 1.52
C GLY A 7 -23.41 14.75 0.19
N GLN A 8 -23.95 15.97 0.05
CA GLN A 8 -23.73 16.81 -1.14
C GLN A 8 -22.25 17.16 -1.34
N LEU A 9 -21.52 17.46 -0.25
CA LEU A 9 -20.09 17.74 -0.33
C LEU A 9 -19.28 16.50 -0.74
N ILE A 10 -19.60 15.32 -0.22
CA ILE A 10 -18.94 14.07 -0.63
C ILE A 10 -19.19 13.81 -2.12
N ALA A 11 -20.46 13.84 -2.55
CA ALA A 11 -20.85 13.60 -3.94
C ALA A 11 -20.20 14.61 -4.91
N LEU A 12 -20.06 15.87 -4.50
CA LEU A 12 -19.34 16.88 -5.27
C LEU A 12 -17.88 16.47 -5.54
N TYR A 13 -17.18 15.95 -4.52
CA TYR A 13 -15.79 15.51 -4.69
C TYR A 13 -15.69 14.19 -5.48
N GLU A 14 -16.63 13.26 -5.30
CA GLU A 14 -16.71 12.03 -6.11
C GLU A 14 -16.84 12.36 -7.60
N HIS A 15 -17.76 13.25 -7.96
CA HIS A 15 -17.94 13.68 -9.35
C HIS A 15 -16.78 14.53 -9.88
N LYS A 16 -16.15 15.35 -9.04
CA LYS A 16 -14.93 16.08 -9.42
C LYS A 16 -13.82 15.10 -9.82
N VAL A 17 -13.55 14.09 -9.00
CA VAL A 17 -12.51 13.08 -9.27
C VAL A 17 -12.86 12.28 -10.53
N PHE A 18 -14.13 11.86 -10.68
CA PHE A 18 -14.61 11.18 -11.89
C PHE A 18 -14.35 11.99 -13.16
N VAL A 19 -14.71 13.28 -13.18
CA VAL A 19 -14.50 14.16 -14.35
C VAL A 19 -13.01 14.30 -14.66
N GLN A 20 -12.16 14.43 -13.63
CA GLN A 20 -10.71 14.48 -13.82
C GLN A 20 -10.18 13.19 -14.48
N GLY A 21 -10.63 12.02 -14.02
CA GLY A 21 -10.25 10.74 -14.63
C GLY A 21 -10.71 10.60 -16.08
N ALA A 22 -11.94 11.03 -16.38
CA ALA A 22 -12.46 11.04 -17.75
C ALA A 22 -11.65 11.94 -18.69
N VAL A 23 -11.23 13.14 -18.22
CA VAL A 23 -10.38 14.06 -18.99
C VAL A 23 -8.99 13.47 -19.23
N TRP A 24 -8.40 12.80 -18.24
CA TRP A 24 -7.09 12.16 -18.36
C TRP A 24 -7.11 10.80 -19.07
N ASN A 25 -8.30 10.30 -19.42
CA ASN A 25 -8.49 8.98 -20.01
C ASN A 25 -7.85 7.86 -19.16
N ILE A 26 -8.06 7.93 -17.84
CA ILE A 26 -7.64 6.93 -16.86
C ILE A 26 -8.88 6.34 -16.17
N ASP A 27 -8.80 5.08 -15.75
CA ASP A 27 -9.86 4.47 -14.96
C ASP A 27 -9.80 4.99 -13.51
N SER A 28 -10.86 5.65 -13.06
CA SER A 28 -10.97 6.16 -11.68
C SER A 28 -11.42 5.11 -10.67
N PHE A 29 -11.80 3.93 -11.16
CA PHE A 29 -12.43 2.88 -10.37
C PHE A 29 -11.55 1.64 -10.22
N ASP A 30 -10.36 1.64 -10.83
CA ASP A 30 -9.37 0.58 -10.64
C ASP A 30 -8.33 0.92 -9.56
N GLN A 31 -7.58 -0.11 -9.13
CA GLN A 31 -6.53 0.04 -8.11
C GLN A 31 -5.38 -0.94 -8.29
N TRP A 32 -4.95 -1.22 -9.52
CA TRP A 32 -3.90 -2.23 -9.79
C TRP A 32 -2.58 -1.98 -9.04
N GLY A 33 -2.26 -0.72 -8.76
CA GLY A 33 -1.02 -0.33 -8.09
C GLY A 33 -0.80 -0.93 -6.70
N VAL A 34 -1.83 -1.48 -6.05
CA VAL A 34 -1.70 -2.09 -4.70
C VAL A 34 -1.15 -3.52 -4.74
N GLU A 35 -1.23 -4.21 -5.89
CA GLU A 35 -1.03 -5.65 -5.94
C GLU A 35 0.43 -6.07 -5.74
N LEU A 36 1.39 -5.35 -6.33
CA LEU A 36 2.80 -5.66 -6.13
C LEU A 36 3.21 -5.53 -4.66
N GLY A 37 2.74 -4.49 -3.97
CA GLY A 37 2.99 -4.31 -2.54
C GLY A 37 2.45 -5.46 -1.70
N LYS A 38 1.23 -5.93 -1.99
CA LYS A 38 0.64 -7.11 -1.33
C LYS A 38 1.46 -8.37 -1.56
N VAL A 39 1.96 -8.59 -2.77
CA VAL A 39 2.80 -9.75 -3.12
C VAL A 39 4.14 -9.69 -2.39
N LEU A 40 4.80 -8.53 -2.40
CA LEU A 40 6.09 -8.34 -1.74
C LEU A 40 5.98 -8.47 -0.22
N ALA A 41 4.93 -7.92 0.39
CA ALA A 41 4.69 -8.04 1.83
C ALA A 41 4.55 -9.50 2.26
N LYS A 42 3.71 -10.29 1.57
CA LYS A 42 3.55 -11.74 1.82
C LYS A 42 4.86 -12.51 1.66
N ARG A 43 5.70 -12.11 0.70
CA ARG A 43 7.00 -12.76 0.45
C ARG A 43 8.01 -12.49 1.58
N ILE A 44 7.99 -11.28 2.15
CA ILE A 44 8.96 -10.86 3.18
C ILE A 44 8.49 -11.24 4.59
N GLU A 45 7.18 -11.42 4.81
CA GLU A 45 6.58 -11.75 6.10
C GLU A 45 7.31 -12.87 6.87
N PRO A 46 7.62 -14.06 6.30
CA PRO A 46 8.34 -15.10 7.01
C PRO A 46 9.76 -14.70 7.43
N ALA A 47 10.39 -13.79 6.67
CA ALA A 47 11.68 -13.24 7.04
C ALA A 47 11.59 -12.28 8.24
N LEU A 48 10.44 -11.72 8.56
CA LEU A 48 10.29 -10.82 9.70
C LEU A 48 9.78 -11.54 10.95
N THR A 49 8.92 -12.55 10.77
CA THR A 49 8.21 -13.23 11.87
C THR A 49 8.91 -14.52 12.31
N GLU A 50 9.40 -15.32 11.38
CA GLU A 50 9.89 -16.69 11.62
C GLU A 50 11.42 -16.82 11.51
N GLY A 51 12.10 -15.75 11.11
CA GLY A 51 13.55 -15.78 10.90
C GLY A 51 13.97 -16.51 9.61
N ALA A 52 13.03 -16.88 8.74
CA ALA A 52 13.29 -17.63 7.52
C ALA A 52 14.24 -16.90 6.55
N GLN A 53 15.02 -17.66 5.80
CA GLN A 53 15.83 -17.12 4.69
C GLN A 53 14.96 -17.04 3.44
N VAL A 54 14.77 -15.83 2.91
CA VAL A 54 13.98 -15.60 1.69
C VAL A 54 14.93 -15.29 0.54
N PRO A 55 15.08 -16.20 -0.45
CA PRO A 55 16.02 -15.99 -1.55
C PRO A 55 15.53 -14.92 -2.51
N GLY A 56 16.47 -14.24 -3.18
CA GLY A 56 16.18 -13.27 -4.24
C GLY A 56 15.59 -11.94 -3.76
N LEU A 57 15.83 -11.58 -2.49
CA LEU A 57 15.67 -10.21 -2.02
C LEU A 57 16.86 -9.37 -2.51
N ASP A 58 16.62 -8.11 -2.83
CA ASP A 58 17.71 -7.20 -3.17
C ASP A 58 18.56 -6.88 -1.91
N PRO A 59 19.79 -6.35 -2.08
CA PRO A 59 20.68 -6.07 -0.96
C PRO A 59 20.12 -5.08 0.07
N SER A 60 19.31 -4.09 -0.35
CA SER A 60 18.71 -3.12 0.57
C SER A 60 17.67 -3.79 1.46
N THR A 61 16.74 -4.55 0.86
CA THR A 61 15.73 -5.29 1.61
C THR A 61 16.35 -6.31 2.56
N THR A 62 17.40 -7.01 2.13
CA THR A 62 18.13 -7.98 2.97
C THR A 62 18.76 -7.31 4.19
N ALA A 63 19.45 -6.18 3.98
CA ALA A 63 20.09 -5.43 5.06
C ALA A 63 19.08 -4.89 6.08
N LEU A 64 17.93 -4.39 5.61
CA LEU A 64 16.87 -3.88 6.49
C LEU A 64 16.18 -4.98 7.30
N VAL A 65 15.97 -6.17 6.72
CA VAL A 65 15.46 -7.34 7.47
C VAL A 65 16.43 -7.73 8.59
N ALA A 66 17.74 -7.78 8.30
CA ALA A 66 18.75 -8.10 9.31
C ALA A 66 18.79 -7.06 10.44
N ALA A 67 18.76 -5.77 10.08
CA ALA A 67 18.70 -4.67 11.05
C ALA A 67 17.44 -4.74 11.93
N TYR A 68 16.27 -4.99 11.33
CA TYR A 68 15.01 -5.16 12.05
C TYR A 68 15.08 -6.30 13.07
N ARG A 69 15.57 -7.48 12.68
CA ARG A 69 15.71 -8.63 13.58
C ARG A 69 16.62 -8.32 14.75
N SER A 70 17.78 -7.71 14.50
CA SER A 70 18.71 -7.31 15.55
C SER A 70 18.07 -6.36 16.57
N LEU A 71 17.29 -5.37 16.11
CA LEU A 71 16.58 -4.44 17.00
C LEU A 71 15.46 -5.11 17.80
N LYS A 72 14.81 -6.13 17.23
CA LYS A 72 13.75 -6.90 17.89
C LYS A 72 14.31 -7.78 19.01
N GLU A 73 15.50 -8.35 18.84
CA GLU A 73 16.16 -9.21 19.84
C GLU A 73 16.76 -8.43 21.03
N VAL A 74 17.02 -7.13 20.85
CA VAL A 74 17.57 -6.24 21.89
C VAL A 74 16.48 -5.70 22.84
N ASN A 75 15.20 -5.86 22.50
CA ASN A 75 14.05 -5.51 23.34
C ASN A 75 13.39 -6.77 23.92
#